data_AF-A0A1S4D3C8-F1
#
_entry.id   AF-A0A1S4D3C8-F1
#
_cell.length_a   1.000
_cell.length_b   1.000
_cell.length_c   1.000
_cell.angle_alpha   90.00
_cell.angle_beta   90.00
_cell.angle_gamma   90.00
#
_symmetry.space_group_name_H-M   'P 1'
#
loop_
_entity.id
_entity.type
_entity.pdbx_description
1 polymer ?
#
loop_
_entity_poly.entity_id
_entity_poly.type
_entity_poly.pdbx_seq_one_letter_code
_entity_poly.pdbx_strand_id
1 'polypeptide(L)'
;MPNINLLFRKDYYYNHARNLSLSWESRLQIANEIASAILYLHSEFTTPIIYIDLHLQKVLIDQSSGVAKLFDFSLSISLPPGELEVEAQVVPGTCGYLDPEYARLGIVTQKTDVFGFGVILFQLLTGKRMYIVNDEMRDLCNASNIEECSIMDIVDPAILEENGIEIRQQLEDYLDLAKRCTLSNGEDRPYMIHVAKEIRRIEKCFRALTQGLN
;
A
#
# COMPACT_ATOMS: atom_id res chain seq x y z
N MET A 1 -13.17 10.50 -13.86
CA MET A 1 -12.98 9.25 -13.09
C MET A 1 -12.51 9.65 -11.70
N PRO A 2 -13.08 9.12 -10.60
CA PRO A 2 -12.71 9.56 -9.27
C PRO A 2 -11.34 8.98 -8.92
N ASN A 3 -10.41 9.86 -8.55
CA ASN A 3 -9.13 9.50 -7.94
C ASN A 3 -9.39 9.05 -6.49
N ILE A 4 -8.50 8.25 -5.89
CA ILE A 4 -8.53 7.77 -4.49
C ILE A 4 -8.41 8.92 -3.45
N ASN A 5 -8.55 10.18 -3.87
CA ASN A 5 -8.70 11.36 -2.98
C ASN A 5 -9.80 11.21 -1.91
N LEU A 6 -10.65 10.18 -1.98
CA LEU A 6 -11.60 9.80 -0.93
C LEU A 6 -10.96 9.30 0.38
N LEU A 7 -9.67 8.89 0.37
CA LEU A 7 -8.99 8.43 1.59
C LEU A 7 -8.61 9.57 2.54
N PHE A 8 -8.35 10.78 2.02
CA PHE A 8 -7.88 11.89 2.86
C PHE A 8 -9.05 12.78 3.27
N ARG A 9 -9.38 12.75 4.57
CA ARG A 9 -10.45 13.55 5.19
C ARG A 9 -10.05 15.04 5.17
N LYS A 10 -10.29 15.71 4.03
CA LYS A 10 -10.02 17.12 3.65
C LYS A 10 -8.85 17.31 2.68
N ASP A 11 -9.14 17.19 1.38
CA ASP A 11 -8.42 18.00 0.41
C ASP A 11 -8.92 19.45 0.50
N TYR A 12 -8.05 20.37 0.92
CA TYR A 12 -8.29 21.83 0.96
C TYR A 12 -8.61 22.46 -0.42
N TYR A 13 -8.64 21.67 -1.50
CA TYR A 13 -8.81 22.15 -2.88
C TYR A 13 -10.10 21.72 -3.58
N TYR A 14 -10.93 20.83 -3.00
CA TYR A 14 -12.18 20.38 -3.64
C TYR A 14 -13.36 20.38 -2.66
N ASN A 15 -14.02 21.54 -2.55
CA ASN A 15 -15.16 21.80 -1.66
C ASN A 15 -16.49 21.09 -2.03
N HIS A 16 -16.51 20.01 -2.81
CA HIS A 16 -17.79 19.39 -3.26
C HIS A 16 -17.84 17.86 -3.29
N ALA A 17 -16.81 17.12 -2.86
CA ALA A 17 -16.94 15.68 -2.66
C ALA A 17 -17.55 15.43 -1.27
N ARG A 18 -18.76 14.85 -1.24
CA ARG A 18 -19.42 14.39 0.00
C ARG A 18 -18.42 13.59 0.84
N ASN A 19 -18.47 13.78 2.16
CA ASN A 19 -17.73 13.05 3.21
C ASN A 19 -17.92 11.52 3.09
N LEU A 20 -17.32 10.87 2.11
CA LEU A 20 -17.39 9.43 1.89
C LEU A 20 -15.98 8.87 2.13
N SER A 21 -15.70 8.56 3.38
CA SER A 21 -14.55 7.71 3.73
C SER A 21 -14.82 6.31 3.20
N LEU A 22 -13.80 5.64 2.67
CA LEU A 22 -13.91 4.24 2.24
C LEU A 22 -14.11 3.35 3.47
N SER A 23 -15.04 2.38 3.39
CA SER A 23 -15.20 1.33 4.41
C SER A 23 -13.94 0.48 4.54
N TRP A 24 -13.81 -0.23 5.66
CA TRP A 24 -12.70 -1.15 5.84
C TRP A 24 -12.69 -2.28 4.79
N GLU A 25 -13.86 -2.80 4.42
CA GLU A 25 -13.97 -3.80 3.37
C GLU A 25 -13.43 -3.29 2.02
N SER A 26 -13.82 -2.06 1.62
CA SER A 26 -13.32 -1.47 0.38
C SER A 26 -11.81 -1.23 0.40
N ARG A 27 -11.25 -0.84 1.56
CA ARG A 27 -9.80 -0.66 1.72
C ARG A 27 -9.05 -1.98 1.57
N LEU A 28 -9.54 -3.06 2.18
CA LEU A 28 -8.99 -4.41 2.01
C LEU A 28 -9.09 -4.90 0.56
N GLN A 29 -10.22 -4.65 -0.11
CA GLN A 29 -10.40 -5.00 -1.52
C GLN A 29 -9.37 -4.29 -2.41
N ILE A 30 -9.22 -2.96 -2.25
CA ILE A 30 -8.24 -2.17 -3.01
C ILE A 30 -6.81 -2.69 -2.76
N ALA A 31 -6.45 -2.98 -1.50
CA ALA A 31 -5.15 -3.55 -1.16
C ALA A 31 -4.92 -4.89 -1.86
N ASN A 32 -5.91 -5.77 -1.87
CA ASN A 32 -5.83 -7.08 -2.50
C ASN A 32 -5.70 -6.98 -4.03
N GLU A 33 -6.44 -6.07 -4.66
CA GLU A 33 -6.41 -5.84 -6.10
C GLU A 33 -5.06 -5.26 -6.56
N ILE A 34 -4.52 -4.28 -5.82
CA ILE A 34 -3.17 -3.74 -6.08
C ILE A 34 -2.11 -4.84 -5.87
N ALA A 35 -2.17 -5.60 -4.76
CA ALA A 35 -1.22 -6.67 -4.48
C ALA A 35 -1.23 -7.73 -5.59
N SER A 36 -2.41 -8.06 -6.11
CA SER A 36 -2.58 -9.00 -7.21
C SER A 36 -2.01 -8.46 -8.52
N ALA A 37 -2.19 -7.18 -8.81
CA ALA A 37 -1.63 -6.54 -10.00
C ALA A 37 -0.09 -6.52 -9.96
N ILE A 38 0.52 -6.16 -8.83
CA ILE A 38 1.98 -6.16 -8.69
C ILE A 38 2.54 -7.60 -8.73
N LEU A 39 1.88 -8.55 -8.07
CA LEU A 39 2.26 -9.96 -8.16
C LEU A 39 2.24 -10.45 -9.61
N TYR A 40 1.23 -10.07 -10.39
CA TYR A 40 1.14 -10.39 -11.80
C TYR A 40 2.36 -9.86 -12.58
N LEU A 41 2.75 -8.59 -12.37
CA LEU A 41 3.94 -8.00 -12.99
C LEU A 41 5.24 -8.73 -12.61
N HIS A 42 5.34 -9.19 -11.36
CA HIS A 42 6.55 -9.84 -10.84
C HIS A 42 6.71 -11.30 -11.29
N SER A 43 5.63 -11.98 -11.66
CA SER A 43 5.64 -13.45 -11.79
C SER A 43 5.08 -14.03 -13.09
N GLU A 44 4.26 -13.30 -13.85
CA GLU A 44 3.56 -13.86 -15.02
C GLU A 44 4.27 -13.58 -16.35
N PHE A 45 5.40 -12.87 -16.31
CA PHE A 45 6.23 -12.56 -17.48
C PHE A 45 7.56 -13.33 -17.45
N THR A 46 8.18 -13.53 -18.62
CA THR A 46 9.49 -14.21 -18.74
C THR A 46 10.56 -13.56 -17.89
N THR A 47 10.52 -12.24 -17.76
CA THR A 47 11.30 -11.49 -16.79
C THR A 47 10.38 -10.60 -15.96
N PRO A 48 10.63 -10.45 -14.65
CA PRO A 48 9.81 -9.59 -13.79
C PRO A 48 9.77 -8.15 -14.29
N ILE A 49 8.58 -7.55 -14.29
CA ILE A 49 8.37 -6.12 -14.51
C ILE A 49 8.26 -5.45 -13.15
N ILE A 50 9.14 -4.49 -12.85
CA ILE A 50 9.12 -3.69 -11.62
C ILE A 50 8.44 -2.37 -11.93
N TYR A 51 7.42 -2.02 -11.16
CA TYR A 51 6.58 -0.84 -11.38
C TYR A 51 7.28 0.47 -11.02
N ILE A 52 8.10 0.46 -9.97
CA ILE A 52 8.93 1.54 -9.40
C ILE A 52 8.15 2.68 -8.74
N ASP A 53 7.13 3.23 -9.40
CA ASP A 53 6.42 4.43 -8.92
C ASP A 53 5.05 4.08 -8.31
N LEU A 54 5.03 3.10 -7.41
CA LEU A 54 3.80 2.59 -6.82
C LEU A 54 3.29 3.50 -5.69
N HIS A 55 2.21 4.23 -5.97
CA HIS A 55 1.51 5.06 -4.98
C HIS A 55 0.03 5.24 -5.33
N LEU A 56 -0.79 5.66 -4.37
CA LEU A 56 -2.25 5.74 -4.52
C LEU A 56 -2.75 6.67 -5.64
N GLN A 57 -1.96 7.67 -6.06
CA GLN A 57 -2.36 8.54 -7.18
C GLN A 57 -2.18 7.86 -8.54
N LYS A 58 -1.47 6.72 -8.60
CA LYS A 58 -1.32 5.83 -9.77
C LYS A 58 -2.31 4.65 -9.74
N VAL A 59 -3.31 4.72 -8.86
CA VAL A 59 -4.39 3.74 -8.75
C VAL A 59 -5.71 4.41 -9.10
N LEU A 60 -6.44 3.82 -10.06
CA LEU A 60 -7.78 4.25 -10.45
C LEU A 60 -8.81 3.26 -9.94
N ILE A 61 -9.97 3.76 -9.52
CA ILE A 61 -11.13 2.92 -9.25
C ILE A 61 -12.05 2.96 -10.46
N ASP A 62 -12.27 1.78 -11.07
CA ASP A 62 -13.18 1.63 -12.18
C ASP A 62 -14.62 1.92 -11.73
N GLN A 63 -15.27 2.91 -12.35
CA GLN A 63 -16.61 3.35 -11.92
C GLN A 63 -17.69 2.27 -12.10
N SER A 64 -17.50 1.35 -13.04
CA SER A 64 -18.51 0.34 -13.39
C SER A 64 -18.39 -0.92 -12.53
N SER A 65 -17.16 -1.32 -12.22
CA SER A 65 -16.86 -2.57 -11.51
C SER A 65 -16.41 -2.36 -10.06
N GLY A 66 -15.99 -1.14 -9.70
CA GLY A 66 -15.38 -0.84 -8.40
C GLY A 66 -13.94 -1.33 -8.24
N VAL A 67 -13.36 -1.93 -9.28
CA VAL A 67 -12.04 -2.57 -9.24
C VAL A 67 -10.92 -1.52 -9.34
N ALA A 68 -9.92 -1.64 -8.48
CA ALA A 68 -8.68 -0.87 -8.50
C ALA A 68 -7.78 -1.33 -9.66
N LYS A 69 -7.24 -0.36 -10.39
CA LYS A 69 -6.38 -0.57 -11.57
C LYS A 69 -5.15 0.34 -11.48
N LEU A 70 -3.98 -0.24 -11.74
CA LEU A 70 -2.74 0.53 -11.91
C LEU A 70 -2.73 1.20 -13.30
N PHE A 71 -2.17 2.40 -13.36
CA PHE A 71 -1.96 3.11 -14.62
C PHE A 71 -0.66 3.91 -14.59
N ASP A 72 -0.14 4.22 -15.78
CA ASP A 72 1.14 4.92 -15.97
C ASP A 72 2.36 4.07 -15.56
N PHE A 73 2.78 3.24 -16.51
CA PHE A 73 3.95 2.36 -16.44
C PHE A 73 5.21 3.03 -17.01
N SER A 74 5.23 4.36 -17.13
CA SER A 74 6.32 5.09 -17.81
C SER A 74 7.68 4.93 -17.13
N LEU A 75 7.69 4.65 -15.83
CA LEU A 75 8.89 4.40 -15.03
C LEU A 75 9.16 2.90 -14.82
N SER A 76 8.26 2.02 -15.24
CA SER A 76 8.41 0.59 -15.02
C SER A 76 9.55 0.03 -15.88
N ILE A 77 10.29 -0.92 -15.31
CA ILE A 77 11.41 -1.58 -16.00
C ILE A 77 11.27 -3.09 -15.92
N SER A 78 11.84 -3.80 -16.90
CA SER A 78 11.97 -5.25 -16.83
C SER A 78 13.35 -5.62 -16.32
N LEU A 79 13.42 -6.57 -15.39
CA LEU A 79 14.70 -7.14 -14.99
C LEU A 79 15.35 -7.91 -16.17
N PRO A 80 16.68 -7.95 -16.25
CA PRO A 80 17.36 -8.79 -17.22
C PRO A 80 17.04 -10.29 -17.01
N PRO A 81 17.06 -11.12 -18.06
CA PRO A 81 16.79 -12.55 -17.94
C PRO A 81 17.72 -13.25 -16.96
N GLY A 82 17.13 -13.92 -15.96
CA GLY A 82 17.87 -14.67 -14.94
C GLY A 82 18.41 -13.84 -13.78
N GLU A 83 18.27 -12.50 -13.84
CA GLU A 83 18.73 -11.59 -12.80
C GLU A 83 17.61 -11.25 -11.80
N LEU A 84 18.00 -11.00 -10.55
CA LEU A 84 17.09 -10.58 -9.48
C LEU A 84 17.08 -9.05 -9.27
N GLU A 85 18.05 -8.37 -9.88
CA GLU A 85 18.29 -6.94 -9.71
C GLU A 85 18.83 -6.29 -10.99
N VAL A 86 18.73 -4.97 -11.06
CA VAL A 86 19.35 -4.17 -12.13
C VAL A 86 19.73 -2.79 -11.61
N GLU A 87 20.91 -2.31 -12.01
CA GLU A 87 21.34 -0.94 -11.72
C GLU A 87 20.61 0.07 -12.61
N ALA A 88 20.01 1.09 -12.00
CA ALA A 88 19.36 2.19 -12.68
C ALA A 88 20.33 3.38 -12.80
N GLN A 89 20.49 3.92 -14.01
CA GLN A 89 21.34 5.10 -14.26
C GLN A 89 20.80 6.38 -13.59
N VAL A 90 19.50 6.40 -13.33
CA VAL A 90 18.77 7.46 -12.65
C VAL A 90 17.82 6.80 -11.66
N VAL A 91 17.48 7.52 -10.58
CA VAL A 91 16.53 7.07 -9.56
C VAL A 91 15.24 7.86 -9.69
N PRO A 92 14.36 7.59 -10.69
CA PRO A 92 13.05 8.20 -10.75
C PRO A 92 12.13 7.60 -9.68
N GLY A 93 11.15 8.40 -9.25
CA GLY A 93 10.08 7.98 -8.37
C GLY A 93 9.48 9.15 -7.59
N THR A 94 8.40 8.87 -6.88
CA THR A 94 7.70 9.87 -6.08
C THR A 94 8.23 9.92 -4.64
N CYS A 95 8.63 11.11 -4.19
CA CYS A 95 9.07 11.35 -2.81
C CYS A 95 8.00 10.91 -1.79
N GLY A 96 8.43 10.20 -0.74
CA GLY A 96 7.55 9.61 0.27
C GLY A 96 7.08 8.18 -0.03
N TYR A 97 7.30 7.68 -1.25
CA TYR A 97 7.06 6.28 -1.65
C TYR A 97 8.32 5.57 -2.14
N LEU A 98 9.38 6.35 -2.38
CA LEU A 98 10.65 5.86 -2.87
C LEU A 98 11.29 4.93 -1.84
N ASP A 99 11.59 3.71 -2.27
CA ASP A 99 12.34 2.73 -1.49
C ASP A 99 13.72 3.31 -1.08
N PRO A 100 14.04 3.38 0.22
CA PRO A 100 15.29 3.97 0.70
C PRO A 100 16.53 3.21 0.22
N GLU A 101 16.43 1.90 0.04
CA GLU A 101 17.55 1.09 -0.47
C GLU A 101 17.81 1.39 -1.94
N TYR A 102 16.75 1.40 -2.77
CA TYR A 102 16.83 1.84 -4.16
C TYR A 102 17.34 3.28 -4.28
N ALA A 103 16.86 4.20 -3.44
CA ALA A 103 17.30 5.59 -3.43
C ALA A 103 18.80 5.75 -3.15
N ARG A 104 19.34 4.89 -2.28
CA ARG A 104 20.75 4.91 -1.86
C ARG A 104 21.67 4.17 -2.83
N LEU A 105 21.24 3.01 -3.31
CA LEU A 105 22.07 2.09 -4.10
C LEU A 105 21.88 2.24 -5.61
N GLY A 106 20.74 2.79 -6.05
CA GLY A 106 20.35 2.79 -7.46
C GLY A 106 20.01 1.39 -7.99
N ILE A 107 19.82 0.40 -7.11
CA ILE A 107 19.51 -0.98 -7.47
C ILE A 107 18.01 -1.19 -7.40
N VAL A 108 17.43 -1.65 -8.51
CA VAL A 108 16.01 -2.00 -8.59
C VAL A 108 15.83 -3.50 -8.46
N THR A 109 14.91 -3.90 -7.59
CA THR A 109 14.51 -5.30 -7.41
C THR A 109 12.98 -5.39 -7.33
N GLN A 110 12.43 -6.60 -7.27
CA GLN A 110 11.01 -6.78 -6.91
C GLN A 110 10.66 -6.17 -5.55
N LYS A 111 11.62 -6.05 -4.64
CA LYS A 111 11.41 -5.51 -3.28
C LYS A 111 11.22 -3.99 -3.29
N THR A 112 11.58 -3.31 -4.37
CA THR A 112 11.29 -1.89 -4.59
C THR A 112 9.78 -1.63 -4.62
N ASP A 113 9.02 -2.44 -5.37
CA ASP A 113 7.55 -2.33 -5.39
C ASP A 113 6.91 -2.75 -4.06
N VAL A 114 7.49 -3.73 -3.35
CA VAL A 114 7.00 -4.16 -2.04
C VAL A 114 7.00 -3.00 -1.05
N PHE A 115 8.05 -2.17 -1.08
CA PHE A 115 8.15 -0.99 -0.23
C PHE A 115 7.04 0.03 -0.54
N GLY A 116 6.92 0.43 -1.81
CA GLY A 116 5.87 1.35 -2.24
C GLY A 116 4.46 0.84 -1.89
N PHE A 117 4.26 -0.47 -2.02
CA PHE A 117 3.02 -1.12 -1.60
C PHE A 117 2.78 -1.04 -0.08
N GLY A 118 3.83 -1.26 0.74
CA GLY A 118 3.75 -1.09 2.19
C GLY A 118 3.33 0.31 2.60
N VAL A 119 3.83 1.35 1.92
CA VAL A 119 3.38 2.74 2.12
C VAL A 119 1.89 2.90 1.83
N ILE A 120 1.40 2.30 0.73
CA ILE A 120 -0.05 2.28 0.41
C ILE A 120 -0.85 1.61 1.53
N LEU A 121 -0.37 0.50 2.09
CA LEU A 121 -1.05 -0.17 3.21
C LEU A 121 -1.20 0.78 4.41
N PHE A 122 -0.15 1.52 4.79
CA PHE A 122 -0.25 2.52 5.85
C PHE A 122 -1.29 3.61 5.54
N GLN A 123 -1.35 4.09 4.29
CA GLN A 123 -2.34 5.11 3.91
C GLN A 123 -3.77 4.57 3.97
N LEU A 124 -3.99 3.33 3.52
CA LEU A 124 -5.28 2.66 3.61
C LEU A 124 -5.69 2.42 5.07
N LEU A 125 -4.76 2.10 5.95
CA LEU A 125 -5.05 1.87 7.37
C LEU A 125 -5.37 3.16 8.13
N THR A 126 -4.59 4.22 7.88
CA THR A 126 -4.64 5.46 8.66
C THR A 126 -5.58 6.51 8.07
N GLY A 127 -5.86 6.46 6.77
CA GLY A 127 -6.53 7.54 6.05
C GLY A 127 -5.68 8.81 5.92
N LYS A 128 -4.36 8.72 6.14
CA LYS A 128 -3.44 9.87 6.18
C LYS A 128 -2.36 9.80 5.12
N ARG A 129 -1.83 10.97 4.73
CA ARG A 129 -0.68 11.03 3.85
C ARG A 129 0.57 10.64 4.65
N MET A 130 1.32 9.70 4.11
CA MET A 130 2.48 9.11 4.74
C MET A 130 3.75 9.55 4.00
N TYR A 131 4.86 9.70 4.74
CA TYR A 131 6.18 9.97 4.18
C TYR A 131 7.25 9.34 5.08
N ILE A 132 8.38 8.95 4.49
CA ILE A 132 9.52 8.41 5.23
C ILE A 132 10.51 9.53 5.56
N VAL A 133 10.94 9.57 6.81
CA VAL A 133 12.04 10.44 7.28
C VAL A 133 13.00 9.61 8.10
N ASN A 134 14.28 9.59 7.72
CA ASN A 134 15.32 8.79 8.38
C ASN A 134 14.90 7.32 8.54
N ASP A 135 14.36 6.73 7.48
CA ASP A 135 13.82 5.36 7.44
C ASP A 135 12.61 5.09 8.35
N GLU A 136 12.05 6.11 9.01
CA GLU A 136 10.84 5.97 9.83
C GLU A 136 9.60 6.43 9.05
N MET A 137 8.55 5.62 9.12
CA MET A 137 7.25 5.98 8.56
C MET A 137 6.53 7.03 9.43
N ARG A 138 6.27 8.22 8.86
CA ARG A 138 5.66 9.35 9.57
C ARG A 138 4.39 9.88 8.91
N ASP A 139 3.44 10.29 9.74
CA ASP A 139 2.23 11.01 9.33
C ASP A 139 2.57 12.46 8.94
N LEU A 140 2.21 12.88 7.72
CA LEU A 140 2.43 14.22 7.19
C LEU A 140 1.89 15.33 8.10
N CYS A 141 0.82 15.06 8.86
CA CYS A 141 0.18 16.05 9.70
C CYS A 141 0.79 16.14 11.11
N ASN A 142 1.25 15.04 11.68
CA ASN A 142 1.62 14.97 13.10
C ASN A 142 3.08 14.59 13.37
N ALA A 143 3.86 14.21 12.33
CA ALA A 143 5.28 13.82 12.41
C ALA A 143 5.63 12.72 13.43
N SER A 144 4.63 12.02 13.96
CA SER A 144 4.78 10.89 14.89
C SER A 144 5.27 9.65 14.14
N ASN A 145 6.22 8.93 14.75
CA ASN A 145 6.66 7.63 14.26
C ASN A 145 5.50 6.63 14.44
N ILE A 146 4.91 6.19 13.33
CA ILE A 146 3.76 5.28 13.34
C ILE A 146 4.17 3.88 13.83
N GLU A 147 5.46 3.53 13.73
CA GLU A 147 5.94 2.21 14.08
C GLU A 147 5.90 1.94 15.57
N GLU A 148 5.98 2.98 16.40
CA GLU A 148 5.95 2.90 17.86
C GLU A 148 4.55 3.11 18.46
N CYS A 149 3.58 3.52 17.64
CA CYS A 149 2.21 3.77 18.11
C CYS A 149 1.37 2.49 18.19
N SER A 150 0.42 2.49 19.13
CA SER A 150 -0.63 1.46 19.17
C SER A 150 -1.47 1.54 17.90
N ILE A 151 -1.92 0.38 17.39
CA ILE A 151 -2.83 0.30 16.24
C ILE A 151 -4.07 1.20 16.42
N MET A 152 -4.57 1.29 17.66
CA MET A 152 -5.77 2.05 18.00
C MET A 152 -5.56 3.57 17.92
N ASP A 153 -4.30 4.03 17.99
CA ASP A 153 -3.96 5.46 17.92
C ASP A 153 -3.78 5.94 16.47
N ILE A 154 -3.49 5.01 15.55
CA ILE A 154 -3.10 5.33 14.17
C ILE A 154 -4.18 4.99 13.14
N VAL A 155 -5.02 4.00 13.43
CA VAL A 155 -6.09 3.57 12.52
C VAL A 155 -7.05 4.72 12.25
N ASP A 156 -7.57 4.80 11.02
CA ASP A 156 -8.60 5.78 10.68
C ASP A 156 -9.81 5.56 11.62
N PRO A 157 -10.24 6.57 12.41
CA PRO A 157 -11.37 6.44 13.31
C PRO A 157 -12.65 5.95 12.61
N ALA A 158 -12.82 6.25 11.31
CA ALA A 158 -13.97 5.78 10.54
C ALA A 158 -14.04 4.24 10.45
N ILE A 159 -12.89 3.55 10.47
CA ILE A 159 -12.83 2.08 10.47
C ILE A 159 -13.38 1.52 11.80
N LEU A 160 -13.00 2.13 12.91
CA LEU A 160 -13.45 1.73 14.25
C LEU A 160 -14.92 2.11 14.50
N GLU A 161 -15.37 3.26 14.00
CA GLU A 161 -16.77 3.68 14.05
C GLU A 161 -17.69 2.71 13.30
N GLU A 162 -17.22 2.15 12.18
CA GLU A 162 -17.98 1.18 11.36
C GLU A 162 -17.99 -0.24 11.95
N ASN A 163 -16.84 -0.71 12.45
CA ASN A 163 -16.63 -2.14 12.73
C ASN A 163 -16.43 -2.47 14.22
N GLY A 164 -16.31 -1.46 15.08
CA GLY A 164 -15.98 -1.63 16.49
C GLY A 164 -14.54 -2.11 16.74
N ILE A 165 -14.29 -2.59 17.96
CA ILE A 165 -12.96 -3.08 18.40
C ILE A 165 -12.75 -4.56 18.09
N GLU A 166 -13.79 -5.25 17.62
CA GLU A 166 -13.83 -6.67 17.32
C GLU A 166 -12.84 -7.05 16.21
N ILE A 167 -12.56 -6.12 15.29
CA ILE A 167 -11.62 -6.33 14.17
C ILE A 167 -10.17 -6.00 14.53
N ARG A 168 -9.87 -5.74 15.81
CA ARG A 168 -8.54 -5.29 16.26
C ARG A 168 -7.43 -6.23 15.80
N GLN A 169 -7.64 -7.55 15.89
CA GLN A 169 -6.62 -8.51 15.46
C GLN A 169 -6.34 -8.41 13.95
N GLN A 170 -7.37 -8.21 13.11
CA GLN A 170 -7.14 -7.98 11.67
C GLN A 170 -6.35 -6.70 11.41
N LEU A 171 -6.61 -5.63 12.17
CA LEU A 171 -5.88 -4.37 12.05
C LEU A 171 -4.42 -4.52 12.48
N GLU A 172 -4.15 -5.30 13.55
CA GLU A 172 -2.79 -5.62 13.99
C GLU A 172 -2.04 -6.47 12.95
N ASP A 173 -2.68 -7.52 12.40
CA ASP A 173 -2.11 -8.34 11.33
C ASP A 173 -1.79 -7.51 10.07
N TYR A 174 -2.69 -6.58 9.72
CA TYR A 174 -2.52 -5.69 8.57
C TYR A 174 -1.38 -4.68 8.79
N LEU A 175 -1.26 -4.12 10.00
CA LEU A 175 -0.17 -3.23 10.37
C LEU A 175 1.18 -3.95 10.37
N ASP A 176 1.25 -5.16 10.92
CA ASP A 176 2.47 -5.98 10.89
C ASP A 176 2.93 -6.24 9.46
N LEU A 177 2.00 -6.58 8.56
CA LEU A 177 2.30 -6.75 7.15
C LEU A 177 2.84 -5.45 6.52
N ALA A 178 2.21 -4.31 6.79
CA ALA A 178 2.68 -3.01 6.29
C ALA A 178 4.10 -2.71 6.76
N LYS A 179 4.40 -2.91 8.05
CA LYS A 179 5.73 -2.73 8.64
C LYS A 179 6.79 -3.61 7.98
N ARG A 180 6.49 -4.91 7.77
CA ARG A 180 7.42 -5.84 7.10
C ARG A 180 7.67 -5.45 5.64
N CYS A 181 6.68 -4.89 4.95
CA CYS A 181 6.85 -4.41 3.58
C CYS A 181 7.75 -3.17 3.50
N THR A 182 7.82 -2.34 4.55
CA THR A 182 8.57 -1.08 4.55
C THR A 182 9.92 -1.13 5.29
N LEU A 183 10.45 -2.32 5.57
CA LEU A 183 11.79 -2.44 6.17
C LEU A 183 12.86 -1.79 5.27
N SER A 184 13.85 -1.13 5.85
CA SER A 184 14.88 -0.41 5.07
C SER A 184 15.71 -1.34 4.18
N ASN A 185 15.99 -2.55 4.65
CA ASN A 185 16.69 -3.59 3.89
C ASN A 185 15.69 -4.42 3.08
N GLY A 186 15.84 -4.44 1.76
CA GLY A 186 14.95 -5.14 0.84
C GLY A 186 14.94 -6.66 1.02
N GLU A 187 16.03 -7.26 1.48
CA GLU A 187 16.12 -8.70 1.73
C GLU A 187 15.18 -9.16 2.85
N ASP A 188 14.98 -8.31 3.87
CA ASP A 188 14.10 -8.60 5.01
C ASP A 188 12.61 -8.45 4.65
N ARG A 189 12.29 -7.80 3.52
CA ARG A 189 10.91 -7.63 3.04
C ARG A 189 10.35 -8.93 2.47
N PRO A 190 9.06 -9.22 2.65
CA PRO A 190 8.42 -10.36 2.00
C PRO A 190 8.32 -10.16 0.47
N TYR A 191 8.33 -11.25 -0.30
CA TYR A 191 7.91 -11.19 -1.72
C TYR A 191 6.41 -10.94 -1.86
N MET A 192 5.99 -10.29 -2.95
CA MET A 192 4.58 -9.95 -3.20
C MET A 192 3.63 -11.15 -3.19
N ILE A 193 4.10 -12.36 -3.51
CA ILE A 193 3.29 -13.57 -3.38
C ILE A 193 2.88 -13.84 -1.93
N HIS A 194 3.76 -13.60 -0.97
CA HIS A 194 3.48 -13.76 0.46
C HIS A 194 2.59 -12.63 0.96
N VAL A 195 2.85 -11.40 0.51
CA VAL A 195 2.03 -10.22 0.82
C VAL A 195 0.58 -10.42 0.34
N ALA A 196 0.39 -10.81 -0.92
CA ALA A 196 -0.93 -11.04 -1.49
C ALA A 196 -1.68 -12.20 -0.81
N LYS A 197 -0.98 -13.26 -0.40
CA LYS A 197 -1.57 -14.35 0.40
C LYS A 197 -2.04 -13.85 1.76
N GLU A 198 -1.26 -13.02 2.42
CA GLU A 198 -1.57 -12.51 3.75
C GLU A 198 -2.74 -11.52 3.73
N ILE A 199 -2.80 -10.62 2.73
CA ILE A 199 -3.96 -9.73 2.54
C ILE A 199 -5.24 -10.55 2.32
N ARG A 200 -5.19 -11.57 1.46
CA ARG A 200 -6.35 -12.46 1.24
C ARG A 200 -6.76 -13.21 2.51
N ARG A 201 -5.80 -13.57 3.36
CA ARG A 201 -6.09 -14.19 4.67
C ARG A 201 -6.85 -13.19 5.56
N ILE A 202 -6.34 -11.97 5.68
CA ILE A 202 -6.96 -10.90 6.48
C ILE A 202 -8.37 -10.58 5.96
N GLU A 203 -8.56 -10.44 4.64
CA GLU A 203 -9.85 -10.19 4.01
C GLU A 203 -10.87 -11.30 4.32
N LYS A 204 -10.45 -12.57 4.21
CA LYS A 204 -11.31 -13.72 4.55
C LYS A 204 -11.67 -13.75 6.03
N CYS A 205 -10.71 -13.49 6.92
CA CYS A 205 -10.94 -13.42 8.36
C CYS A 205 -11.93 -12.30 8.71
N PHE A 206 -11.78 -11.12 8.08
CA PHE A 206 -12.71 -10.00 8.26
C PHE A 206 -14.14 -10.37 7.82
N ARG A 207 -14.30 -10.93 6.60
CA ARG A 207 -15.62 -11.38 6.12
C ARG A 207 -16.26 -12.44 7.01
N ALA A 208 -15.47 -13.35 7.56
CA ALA A 208 -15.98 -14.36 8.47
C ALA A 208 -16.51 -13.75 9.79
N LEU A 209 -15.86 -12.70 10.30
CA LEU A 209 -16.36 -11.98 11.49
C LEU A 209 -17.65 -11.23 11.18
N THR A 210 -17.74 -10.53 10.05
CA THR A 210 -18.90 -9.69 9.72
C THR A 210 -20.12 -10.50 9.25
N GLN A 211 -19.91 -11.66 8.63
CA GLN A 211 -21.00 -12.57 8.25
C GLN A 211 -21.56 -13.38 9.43
N GLY A 212 -20.81 -13.52 10.53
CA GLY A 212 -21.29 -14.15 11.77
C GLY A 212 -22.12 -13.23 12.68
N LEU A 213 -22.26 -11.96 12.31
CA LEU A 213 -22.94 -10.91 13.09
C LEU A 213 -24.34 -10.53 12.53
N ASN A 214 -24.80 -11.19 11.46
CA ASN A 214 -26.11 -10.96 10.83
C ASN A 214 -27.07 -12.14 11.00
#